data_AF-A0A836CCN5-F1
#
_entry.id   AF-A0A836CCN5-F1
#
_cell.length_a   1.000
_cell.length_b   1.000
_cell.length_c   1.000
_cell.angle_alpha   90.00
_cell.angle_beta   90.00
_cell.angle_gamma   90.00
#
_symmetry.space_group_name_H-M   'P 1'
#
loop_
_entity.id
_entity.type
_entity.pdbx_description
1 polymer ?
#
loop_
_entity_poly.entity_id
_entity_poly.type
_entity_poly.pdbx_seq_one_letter_code
_entity_poly.pdbx_strand_id
1 'polypeptide(L)'
;MMLVYGLELECGKYYVGAAPLGSDVVRNHMTGHQCDWTRDYKPLRMMFEFSSDNPEERDYRTLRLCVLHGVENVRWDGFYMSIEKALGTTQEISREVLI
;
A
#
# COMPACT_ATOMS: atom_id res chain seq x y z
N MET A 1 4.69 14.77 9.62
CA MET A 1 4.50 13.36 10.01
C MET A 1 3.22 12.85 9.35
N MET A 2 3.31 11.73 8.64
CA MET A 2 2.18 11.09 7.96
C MET A 2 1.83 9.77 8.63
N LEU A 3 0.56 9.41 8.61
CA LEU A 3 0.08 8.08 8.91
C LEU A 3 0.16 7.23 7.64
N VAL A 4 0.92 6.15 7.68
CA VAL A 4 1.04 5.18 6.60
C VAL A 4 0.33 3.90 7.01
N TYR A 5 -0.52 3.39 6.12
CA TYR A 5 -1.38 2.25 6.40
C TYR A 5 -1.45 1.29 5.21
N GLY A 6 -1.67 0.02 5.51
CA GLY A 6 -1.83 -1.05 4.52
C GLY A 6 -3.12 -1.81 4.78
N LEU A 7 -3.91 -2.02 3.74
CA LEU A 7 -5.18 -2.74 3.79
C LEU A 7 -5.10 -4.01 2.95
N GLU A 8 -5.60 -5.11 3.52
CA GLU A 8 -5.99 -6.29 2.77
C GLU A 8 -7.45 -6.12 2.36
N LEU A 9 -7.73 -6.35 1.08
CA LEU A 9 -9.04 -6.22 0.47
C LEU A 9 -9.51 -7.59 -0.06
N GLU A 10 -10.79 -7.69 -0.39
CA GLU A 10 -11.35 -8.86 -1.08
C GLU A 10 -10.61 -9.20 -2.39
N CYS A 11 -10.76 -10.45 -2.84
CA CYS A 11 -10.19 -10.94 -4.11
C CYS A 11 -8.64 -10.87 -4.18
N GLY A 12 -7.97 -10.93 -3.03
CA GLY A 12 -6.50 -10.92 -2.96
C GLY A 12 -5.90 -9.58 -3.37
N LYS A 13 -6.65 -8.48 -3.19
CA LYS A 13 -6.19 -7.13 -3.51
C LYS A 13 -5.68 -6.42 -2.26
N TYR A 14 -4.79 -5.45 -2.47
CA TYR A 14 -4.14 -4.71 -1.40
C TYR A 14 -4.14 -3.21 -1.73
N TYR A 15 -4.14 -2.40 -0.69
CA TYR A 15 -4.00 -0.94 -0.80
C TYR A 15 -3.00 -0.42 0.22
N VAL A 16 -2.06 0.42 -0.21
CA VAL A 16 -1.17 1.18 0.67
C VAL A 16 -1.54 2.65 0.57
N GLY A 17 -1.76 3.28 1.73
CA GLY A 17 -2.14 4.67 1.85
C GLY A 17 -1.18 5.46 2.72
N ALA A 18 -1.11 6.78 2.49
CA ALA A 18 -0.48 7.75 3.36
C ALA A 18 -1.35 9.00 3.49
N ALA A 19 -1.60 9.41 4.73
CA ALA A 19 -2.40 10.59 5.02
C ALA A 19 -1.78 11.44 6.13
N PRO A 20 -2.13 12.73 6.26
CA PRO A 20 -1.74 13.53 7.41
C PRO A 20 -2.21 12.86 8.72
N LEU A 21 -1.35 12.89 9.74
CA LEU A 21 -1.69 12.35 11.07
C LEU A 21 -2.94 13.05 11.62
N GLY A 22 -3.89 12.28 12.16
CA GLY A 22 -5.16 12.80 12.68
C GLY A 22 -6.25 13.00 11.63
N SER A 23 -6.02 12.59 10.38
CA SER A 23 -7.05 12.59 9.34
C SER A 23 -7.97 11.36 9.43
N ASP A 24 -9.25 11.54 9.13
CA ASP A 24 -10.24 10.45 9.05
C ASP A 24 -10.11 9.59 7.77
N VAL A 25 -9.07 9.82 6.96
CA VAL A 25 -8.89 9.21 5.62
C VAL A 25 -8.80 7.69 5.72
N VAL A 26 -8.09 7.17 6.73
CA VAL A 26 -7.99 5.72 6.99
C VAL A 26 -9.37 5.14 7.29
N ARG A 27 -10.13 5.80 8.17
CA ARG A 27 -11.49 5.38 8.53
C ARG A 27 -12.42 5.38 7.31
N ASN A 28 -12.32 6.40 6.47
CA ASN A 28 -13.12 6.54 5.26
C ASN A 28 -12.77 5.47 4.19
N HIS A 29 -11.49 5.13 4.03
CA HIS A 29 -11.05 4.01 3.18
C HIS A 29 -11.54 2.66 3.71
N MET A 30 -11.47 2.45 5.04
CA MET A 30 -11.98 1.23 5.68
C MET A 30 -13.49 1.04 5.50
N THR A 31 -14.24 2.12 5.34
CA THR A 31 -15.68 2.08 5.05
C THR A 31 -16.02 2.00 3.56
N GLY A 32 -15.03 1.99 2.66
CA GLY A 32 -15.24 1.89 1.20
C GLY A 32 -15.75 3.17 0.52
N HIS A 33 -15.58 4.34 1.15
CA HIS A 33 -16.18 5.60 0.70
C HIS A 33 -15.24 6.52 -0.10
N GLN A 34 -13.96 6.14 -0.29
CA GLN A 34 -12.94 7.13 -0.66
C GLN A 34 -12.17 6.86 -1.96
N CYS A 35 -12.10 5.63 -2.46
CA CYS A 35 -11.52 5.36 -3.78
C CYS A 35 -12.22 4.20 -4.49
N ASP A 36 -12.27 4.25 -5.83
CA ASP A 36 -12.90 3.21 -6.66
C ASP A 36 -12.34 1.82 -6.33
N TRP A 37 -11.04 1.71 -5.98
CA TRP A 37 -10.41 0.45 -5.61
C TRP A 37 -10.96 -0.17 -4.31
N THR A 38 -11.19 0.63 -3.26
CA THR A 38 -11.78 0.14 -1.99
C THR A 38 -13.30 -0.01 -2.05
N ARG A 39 -13.94 0.58 -3.07
CA ARG A 39 -15.34 0.32 -3.41
C ARG A 39 -15.50 -1.00 -4.16
N ASP A 40 -14.62 -1.27 -5.11
CA ASP A 40 -14.64 -2.48 -5.94
C ASP A 40 -14.14 -3.71 -5.18
N TYR A 41 -13.21 -3.51 -4.22
CA TYR A 41 -12.68 -4.55 -3.34
C TYR A 41 -12.82 -4.10 -1.88
N LYS A 42 -13.77 -4.68 -1.15
CA LYS A 42 -14.04 -4.25 0.23
C LYS A 42 -12.83 -4.53 1.14
N PRO A 43 -12.47 -3.61 2.05
CA PRO A 43 -11.45 -3.87 3.05
C PRO A 43 -11.83 -5.02 3.97
N LEU A 44 -10.93 -5.99 4.11
CA LEU A 44 -11.04 -7.11 5.03
C LEU A 44 -10.41 -6.78 6.38
N ARG A 45 -9.19 -6.22 6.36
CA ARG A 45 -8.46 -5.83 7.57
C ARG A 45 -7.32 -4.87 7.30
N MET A 46 -6.88 -4.22 8.37
CA MET A 46 -5.64 -3.44 8.41
C MET A 46 -4.45 -4.39 8.60
N MET A 47 -3.48 -4.32 7.70
CA MET A 47 -2.23 -5.10 7.78
C MET A 47 -1.18 -4.39 8.63
N PHE A 48 -1.08 -3.08 8.49
CA PHE A 48 -0.18 -2.24 9.27
C PHE A 48 -0.70 -0.80 9.31
N GLU A 49 -0.31 -0.09 10.37
CA GLU A 49 -0.51 1.34 10.54
C GLU A 49 0.66 1.90 11.37
N PHE A 50 1.27 2.98 10.92
CA PHE A 50 2.38 3.63 11.61
C PHE A 50 2.51 5.09 11.18
N SER A 51 3.00 5.93 12.08
CA SER A 51 3.39 7.29 11.74
C SER A 51 4.83 7.31 11.25
N SER A 52 5.10 7.96 10.12
CA SER A 52 6.44 8.16 9.59
C SER A 52 6.57 9.54 8.94
N ASP A 53 7.75 10.13 9.04
CA ASP A 53 8.18 11.28 8.23
C ASP A 53 9.08 10.85 7.07
N ASN A 54 9.48 9.57 7.02
CA ASN A 54 10.32 9.01 5.98
C ASN A 54 9.47 8.36 4.87
N PRO A 55 9.43 8.92 3.65
CA PRO A 55 8.67 8.34 2.54
C PRO A 55 9.19 6.96 2.10
N GLU A 56 10.46 6.62 2.35
CA GLU A 56 11.05 5.35 1.97
C GLU A 56 10.44 4.16 2.72
N GLU A 57 9.98 4.36 3.96
CA GLU A 57 9.36 3.28 4.74
C GLU A 57 8.03 2.83 4.13
N ARG A 58 7.24 3.77 3.59
CA ARG A 58 6.05 3.43 2.82
C ARG A 58 6.44 2.67 1.56
N ASP A 59 7.39 3.20 0.80
CA ASP A 59 7.78 2.62 -0.48
C ASP A 59 8.29 1.19 -0.30
N TYR A 60 9.11 0.93 0.72
CA TYR A 60 9.56 -0.41 1.09
C TYR A 60 8.39 -1.38 1.36
N ARG A 61 7.37 -0.95 2.10
CA ARG A 61 6.20 -1.82 2.38
C ARG A 61 5.34 -2.06 1.16
N THR A 62 5.14 -1.04 0.32
CA THR A 62 4.44 -1.19 -0.96
C THR A 62 5.17 -2.19 -1.85
N LEU A 63 6.49 -2.04 -1.99
CA LEU A 63 7.33 -2.95 -2.77
C LEU A 63 7.27 -4.38 -2.24
N ARG A 64 7.36 -4.54 -0.91
CA ARG A 64 7.24 -5.85 -0.27
C ARG A 64 5.90 -6.52 -0.58
N LEU A 65 4.80 -5.76 -0.56
CA LEU A 65 3.48 -6.29 -0.97
C LEU A 65 3.44 -6.64 -2.46
N CYS A 66 4.04 -5.82 -3.33
CA CYS A 66 4.13 -6.12 -4.77
C CYS A 66 4.92 -7.41 -5.05
N VAL A 67 6.02 -7.65 -4.34
CA VAL A 67 6.81 -8.89 -4.45
C VAL A 67 5.99 -10.10 -4.00
N LEU A 68 5.28 -9.98 -2.87
CA LEU A 68 4.54 -11.10 -2.29
C LEU A 68 3.25 -11.42 -3.04
N HIS A 69 2.61 -10.42 -3.66
CA HIS A 69 1.26 -10.55 -4.17
C HIS A 69 1.11 -10.20 -5.65
N GLY A 70 2.15 -9.73 -6.31
CA GLY A 70 2.06 -9.20 -7.68
C GLY A 70 1.66 -7.73 -7.69
N VAL A 71 2.36 -6.93 -8.50
CA VAL A 71 2.14 -5.48 -8.62
C VAL A 71 0.73 -5.13 -9.09
N GLU A 72 0.09 -6.00 -9.85
CA GLU A 72 -1.30 -5.87 -10.33
C GLU A 72 -2.36 -6.05 -9.23
N ASN A 73 -1.96 -6.59 -8.08
CA ASN A 73 -2.81 -6.82 -6.93
C ASN A 73 -2.65 -5.75 -5.85
N VAL A 74 -1.68 -4.83 -6.00
CA VAL A 74 -1.41 -3.77 -5.04
C VAL A 74 -1.71 -2.40 -5.66
N ARG A 75 -2.52 -1.60 -4.98
CA ARG A 75 -2.66 -0.16 -5.26
C ARG A 75 -2.02 0.67 -4.18
N TRP A 76 -1.59 1.87 -4.57
CA TRP A 76 -1.04 2.84 -3.65
C TRP A 76 -1.38 4.26 -4.11
N ASP A 77 -1.45 5.18 -3.16
CA ASP A 77 -1.45 6.60 -3.42
C ASP A 77 -0.04 7.05 -3.86
N GLY A 78 0.13 7.10 -5.18
CA GLY A 78 1.39 7.26 -5.94
C GLY A 78 2.16 8.56 -5.76
N PHE A 79 2.25 9.10 -4.54
CA PHE A 79 2.88 10.40 -4.33
C PHE A 79 4.43 10.37 -4.41
N TYR A 80 5.09 9.19 -4.33
CA TYR A 80 6.57 9.11 -4.33
C TYR A 80 7.19 8.01 -5.20
N MET A 81 6.46 6.95 -5.56
CA MET A 81 7.01 5.85 -6.35
C MET A 81 6.31 5.76 -7.70
N SER A 82 7.10 5.91 -8.78
CA SER A 82 6.65 5.63 -10.15
C SER A 82 6.48 4.12 -10.36
N ILE A 83 5.60 3.74 -11.29
CA ILE A 83 5.38 2.32 -11.64
C ILE A 83 6.68 1.65 -12.12
N GLU A 84 7.51 2.36 -12.88
CA GLU A 84 8.79 1.85 -13.38
C GLU A 84 9.76 1.51 -12.24
N LYS A 85 9.86 2.39 -11.24
CA LYS A 85 10.67 2.14 -10.04
C LYS A 85 10.11 0.98 -9.24
N ALA A 86 8.78 0.91 -9.09
CA ALA A 86 8.12 -0.19 -8.39
C ALA A 86 8.42 -1.55 -9.04
N LEU A 87 8.36 -1.63 -10.37
CA LEU A 87 8.68 -2.83 -11.12
C LEU A 87 10.15 -3.20 -10.90
N GLY A 88 11.09 -2.30 -11.25
CA GLY A 88 12.53 -2.55 -11.14
C GLY A 88 12.96 -3.06 -9.76
N THR A 89 12.50 -2.39 -8.71
CA THR A 89 12.83 -2.78 -7.33
C THR A 89 12.13 -4.06 -6.89
N THR A 90 10.91 -4.34 -7.38
CA THR A 90 10.25 -5.62 -7.13
C THR A 90 11.12 -6.77 -7.67
N GLN A 91 11.69 -6.64 -8.87
CA GLN A 91 12.60 -7.66 -9.40
C GLN A 91 13.88 -7.82 -8.57
N GLU A 92 14.45 -6.74 -8.02
CA GLU A 92 15.63 -6.80 -7.15
C GLU A 92 15.34 -7.48 -5.81
N ILE A 93 14.27 -7.07 -5.10
CA ILE A 93 13.89 -7.68 -3.82
C ILE A 93 13.49 -9.15 -4.01
N SER A 94 12.82 -9.48 -5.11
CA SER A 94 12.46 -10.87 -5.42
C SER A 94 13.71 -11.75 -5.53
N ARG A 95 14.80 -11.21 -6.07
CA ARG A 95 16.09 -11.91 -6.13
C ARG A 95 16.73 -12.09 -4.76
N GLU A 96 16.49 -11.22 -3.79
CA GLU A 96 17.05 -11.33 -2.44
C GLU A 96 16.23 -12.24 -1.50
N VAL A 97 14.91 -12.28 -1.67
CA VAL A 97 13.98 -13.05 -0.82
C VAL A 97 13.86 -14.53 -1.24
N LEU A 98 14.19 -14.85 -2.49
CA LEU A 98 14.13 -16.22 -3.05
C LEU A 98 15.48 -16.98 -2.99
N ILE A 99 16.42 -16.53 -2.16
CA ILE A 99 17.70 -17.21 -1.85
C ILE A 99 17.63 -17.76 -0.43
#